data_AF-A0A948B5K5-F1
#
_entry.id   AF-A0A948B5K5-F1
#
_cell.length_a   1.000
_cell.length_b   1.000
_cell.length_c   1.000
_cell.angle_alpha   90.00
_cell.angle_beta   90.00
_cell.angle_gamma   90.00
#
_symmetry.space_group_name_H-M   'P 1'
#
loop_
_entity.id
_entity.type
_entity.pdbx_description
1 polymer ?
#
loop_
_entity_poly.entity_id
_entity_poly.type
_entity_poly.pdbx_seq_one_letter_code
_entity_poly.pdbx_strand_id
1 'polypeptide(L)' 'MRVVSPQNGNLTTKPVRDQRSLAKPAWMRIRPPTSDSFADIKRLLKEKKLNTVCVEARCPNI' A
#
# COMPACT_ATOMS: atom_id res chain seq x y z
N MET A 1 -7.29 -35.31 20.36
CA MET A 1 -6.85 -34.15 19.54
C MET A 1 -8.06 -33.53 18.86
N ARG A 2 -8.39 -32.25 19.12
CA ARG A 2 -9.37 -31.53 18.28
C ARG A 2 -8.68 -31.09 17.00
N VAL A 3 -9.15 -31.60 15.87
CA VAL A 3 -8.83 -31.03 14.56
C VAL A 3 -9.67 -29.76 14.42
N VAL A 4 -9.04 -28.60 14.40
CA VAL A 4 -9.69 -27.35 13.98
C VAL A 4 -9.57 -27.29 12.46
N SER A 5 -10.68 -27.46 11.76
CA SER A 5 -10.74 -27.37 10.29
C SER A 5 -10.79 -25.91 9.82
N PRO A 6 -10.28 -25.62 8.60
CA PRO A 6 -9.96 -24.27 8.16
C PRO A 6 -11.10 -23.59 7.39
N GLN A 7 -11.23 -22.29 7.67
CA GLN A 7 -11.66 -21.15 6.83
C GLN A 7 -12.76 -21.34 5.79
N ASN A 8 -13.82 -20.50 5.84
CA ASN A 8 -14.57 -20.11 4.64
C ASN A 8 -15.06 -18.66 4.77
N GLY A 9 -14.13 -17.71 4.68
CA GLY A 9 -14.44 -16.28 4.53
C GLY A 9 -14.85 -15.99 3.08
N ASN A 10 -16.14 -15.87 2.83
CA ASN A 10 -16.68 -15.51 1.52
C ASN A 10 -16.35 -14.03 1.20
N LEU A 11 -15.38 -13.81 0.32
CA LEU A 11 -14.98 -12.50 -0.22
C LEU A 11 -15.96 -12.03 -1.32
N THR A 12 -17.26 -11.92 -1.01
CA THR A 12 -18.17 -11.17 -1.89
C THR A 12 -18.16 -9.70 -1.47
N THR A 13 -17.08 -8.98 -1.78
CA THR A 13 -17.04 -7.52 -1.58
C THR A 13 -17.83 -6.84 -2.70
N LYS A 14 -19.13 -6.65 -2.50
CA LYS A 14 -19.88 -5.68 -3.32
C LYS A 14 -19.23 -4.31 -3.11
N PRO A 15 -18.87 -3.54 -4.17
CA PRO A 15 -18.26 -2.23 -3.98
C PRO A 15 -19.33 -1.30 -3.41
N VAL A 16 -19.29 -1.08 -2.10
CA VAL A 16 -20.11 -0.06 -1.44
C VAL A 16 -19.56 1.28 -1.91
N ARG A 17 -20.23 1.92 -2.87
CA ARG A 17 -20.04 3.34 -3.18
C ARG A 17 -20.64 4.16 -2.04
N ASP A 18 -19.97 4.16 -0.89
CA ASP A 18 -20.22 5.18 0.11
C ASP A 18 -19.58 6.49 -0.40
N GLN A 19 -20.39 7.52 -0.60
CA GLN A 19 -19.96 8.85 -1.06
C GLN A 19 -19.06 9.55 -0.03
N ARG A 20 -18.78 8.91 1.11
CA ARG A 20 -17.78 9.32 2.09
C ARG A 20 -16.70 8.25 2.12
N SER A 21 -15.53 8.54 1.56
CA SER A 21 -14.39 7.63 1.64
C SER A 21 -14.12 7.27 3.10
N LEU A 22 -14.29 5.98 3.44
CA LEU A 22 -13.99 5.50 4.78
C LEU A 22 -12.53 5.80 5.10
N ALA A 23 -12.31 6.51 6.21
CA ALA A 23 -10.98 6.89 6.63
C ALA A 23 -10.12 5.63 6.86
N LYS A 24 -8.86 5.68 6.42
CA LYS A 24 -7.92 4.59 6.68
C LYS A 24 -7.80 4.34 8.19
N PRO A 25 -7.85 3.09 8.67
CA PRO A 25 -7.68 2.77 10.08
C PRO A 25 -6.27 3.19 10.54
N ALA A 26 -6.13 3.45 11.85
CA ALA A 26 -4.89 4.02 12.41
C ALA A 26 -3.65 3.16 12.13
N TRP A 27 -3.78 1.83 12.20
CA TRP A 27 -2.68 0.89 11.96
C TRP A 27 -2.22 0.80 10.50
N MET A 28 -3.03 1.24 9.53
CA MET A 28 -2.69 1.25 8.10
C MET A 28 -2.16 2.62 7.62
N ARG A 29 -2.14 3.63 8.51
CA ARG A 29 -1.56 4.94 8.21
C ARG A 29 -0.07 4.92 8.52
N ILE A 30 0.72 5.37 7.55
CA ILE A 30 2.15 5.54 7.70
C ILE A 30 2.58 6.92 7.22
N ARG A 31 3.74 7.36 7.69
CA ARG A 31 4.37 8.62 7.24
C ARG A 31 5.39 8.26 6.15
N PRO A 32 5.32 8.90 4.97
CA PRO A 32 6.34 8.72 3.95
C PRO A 32 7.73 9.10 4.49
N PRO A 33 8.80 8.43 4.04
CA PRO A 33 10.16 8.79 4.41
C PRO A 33 10.51 10.18 3.85
N THR A 34 11.07 11.04 4.71
CA THR A 34 11.55 12.38 4.34
C THR A 34 13.07 12.47 4.38
N SER A 35 13.78 11.35 4.24
CA SER A 35 15.25 11.33 4.31
C SER A 35 15.89 11.84 3.02
N ASP A 36 17.04 12.49 3.16
CA ASP A 36 17.82 12.96 2.01
C ASP A 36 18.25 11.80 1.09
N SER A 37 18.55 10.63 1.67
CA SER A 37 18.89 9.42 0.93
C SER A 37 17.78 8.98 -0.03
N PHE A 38 16.51 9.14 0.34
CA PHE A 38 15.40 8.83 -0.54
C PHE A 38 15.32 9.82 -1.71
N ALA A 39 15.57 11.10 -1.45
CA ALA A 39 15.59 12.12 -2.49
C ALA A 39 16.66 11.84 -3.55
N ASP A 40 17.84 11.36 -3.13
CA ASP A 40 18.93 10.96 -4.03
C ASP A 40 18.55 9.76 -4.90
N ILE A 41 17.96 8.72 -4.30
CA ILE A 41 17.50 7.53 -5.05
C ILE A 41 16.41 7.93 -6.05
N LYS A 42 15.46 8.77 -5.65
CA LYS A 42 14.38 9.26 -6.52
C LYS A 42 14.92 10.08 -7.69
N ARG A 43 15.94 10.92 -7.44
CA ARG A 43 16.64 11.66 -8.49
C ARG A 43 17.34 10.72 -9.47
N LEU A 44 18.11 9.76 -8.97
CA LEU A 44 18.82 8.79 -9.79
C LEU A 44 17.87 7.99 -10.70
N LEU A 45 16.75 7.51 -10.16
CA LEU A 45 15.73 6.79 -10.93
C LEU A 45 15.18 7.65 -12.07
N LYS A 46 14.92 8.93 -11.82
CA LYS A 46 14.43 9.89 -12.82
C LYS A 46 15.47 10.19 -13.90
N GLU A 47 16.72 10.41 -13.52
CA GLU A 47 17.83 10.65 -14.45
C GLU A 47 18.06 9.46 -15.39
N LYS A 48 17.94 8.25 -14.86
CA LYS A 48 18.07 7.00 -15.63
C LYS A 48 16.79 6.58 -16.36
N LYS A 49 15.69 7.34 -16.23
CA LYS A 49 14.37 7.03 -16.81
C LYS A 49 13.89 5.61 -16.46
N LEU A 50 14.12 5.18 -15.22
CA LEU A 50 13.75 3.85 -14.73
C LEU A 50 12.41 3.88 -13.99
N ASN A 51 11.59 2.86 -14.24
CA ASN A 51 10.36 2.62 -13.50
C ASN A 51 10.59 1.57 -12.42
N THR A 52 9.90 1.73 -11.30
CA THR A 52 9.87 0.74 -10.22
C THR A 52 8.43 0.49 -9.80
N VAL A 53 8.15 -0.72 -9.34
CA VAL A 53 6.83 -1.10 -8.80
C VAL A 53 6.40 -0.12 -7.70
N CYS A 54 7.34 0.37 -6.89
CA CYS A 54 7.06 1.33 -5.83
C CYS A 54 6.43 2.64 -6.37
N VAL A 55 6.92 3.16 -7.51
CA VAL A 55 6.43 4.40 -8.12
C VAL A 55 5.12 4.16 -8.87
N GLU A 56 5.05 3.08 -9.65
CA GLU A 56 3.88 2.75 -10.46
C GLU A 56 2.66 2.41 -9.59
N ALA A 57 2.87 1.60 -8.55
CA ALA A 57 1.83 1.20 -7.61
C ALA A 57 1.50 2.28 -6.57
N ARG A 58 2.20 3.43 -6.57
CA ARG A 58 2.09 4.48 -5.53
C ARG A 58 2.16 3.87 -4.13
N CYS A 59 3.18 3.04 -3.92
CA CYS A 59 3.36 2.30 -2.69
C CYS A 59 3.34 3.27 -1.49
N PRO A 60 2.57 3.00 -0.42
CA PRO A 60 2.49 3.92 0.71
C PRO A 60 3.84 4.05 1.45
N ASN A 61 4.72 3.06 1.30
CA ASN A 61 6.04 2.98 1.93
C ASN A 61 7.16 3.67 1.11
N ILE A 62 6.82 4.30 -0.03
CA ILE A 62 7.79 5.02 -0.86
C ILE A 62 8.02 6.43 -0.34
#